data_AF-A0AAW7QPM0-F1
#
_entry.id   AF-A0AAW7QPM0-F1
#
_cell.length_a   1.000
_cell.length_b   1.000
_cell.length_c   1.000
_cell.angle_alpha   90.00
_cell.angle_beta   90.00
_cell.angle_gamma   90.00
#
_symmetry.space_group_name_H-M   'P 1'
#
loop_
_entity.id
_entity.type
_entity.pdbx_description
1 polymer ?
#
loop_
_entity_poly.entity_id
_entity_poly.type
_entity_poly.pdbx_seq_one_letter_code
_entity_poly.pdbx_strand_id
1 'polypeptide(L)'
;MKINQSSKRAQKLIREHKLTPEEIQQIIAAARINLATFDPGYRANVTQIADELQKSRPTIYGWADRALAATIHSLRNIRTGRPPKDRERNNTTGEIE
;
A
#
# COMPACT_ATOMS: atom_id res chain seq x y z
N MET A 1 5.62 -4.84 -16.18
CA MET A 1 4.17 -5.17 -16.08
C MET A 1 3.29 -4.28 -16.98
N LYS A 2 2.44 -4.86 -17.86
CA LYS A 2 1.42 -4.11 -18.63
C LYS A 2 0.13 -3.99 -17.81
N ILE A 3 -0.30 -2.76 -17.49
CA ILE A 3 -1.53 -2.51 -16.73
C ILE A 3 -2.73 -2.58 -17.68
N ASN A 4 -3.65 -3.53 -17.46
CA ASN A 4 -4.89 -3.61 -18.22
C ASN A 4 -5.91 -2.61 -17.64
N GLN A 5 -6.07 -1.46 -18.30
CA GLN A 5 -6.97 -0.37 -17.87
C GLN A 5 -8.44 -0.55 -18.32
N SER A 6 -8.86 -1.77 -18.70
CA SER A 6 -10.18 -2.01 -19.30
C SER A 6 -11.36 -1.90 -18.33
N SER A 7 -11.13 -1.95 -17.01
CA SER A 7 -12.20 -1.88 -16.02
C SER A 7 -12.69 -0.45 -15.79
N LYS A 8 -14.00 -0.21 -15.99
CA LYS A 8 -14.67 1.07 -15.67
C LYS A 8 -14.39 1.55 -14.23
N ARG A 9 -14.32 0.62 -13.27
CA ARG A 9 -14.00 0.92 -11.87
C ARG A 9 -12.55 1.40 -11.70
N ALA A 10 -11.60 0.74 -12.36
CA ALA A 10 -10.20 1.14 -12.31
C ALA A 10 -10.00 2.52 -12.92
N GLN A 11 -10.62 2.79 -14.07
CA GLN A 11 -10.57 4.11 -14.71
C GLN A 11 -11.14 5.22 -13.84
N LYS A 12 -12.25 4.95 -13.13
CA LYS A 12 -12.83 5.90 -12.16
C LYS A 12 -11.84 6.23 -11.04
N LEU A 13 -11.26 5.21 -10.41
CA LEU A 13 -10.31 5.39 -9.30
C LEU A 13 -9.04 6.12 -9.73
N ILE A 14 -8.49 5.78 -10.91
CA ILE A 14 -7.31 6.47 -11.47
C ILE A 14 -7.61 7.97 -11.65
N ARG A 15 -8.80 8.30 -12.15
CA ARG A 15 -9.21 9.70 -12.38
C ARG A 15 -9.45 10.45 -11.08
N GLU A 16 -10.19 9.85 -10.14
CA GLU A 16 -10.56 10.49 -8.86
C GLU A 16 -9.34 10.76 -7.98
N HIS A 17 -8.40 9.82 -7.96
CA HIS A 17 -7.18 9.93 -7.15
C HIS A 17 -5.96 10.45 -7.92
N LYS A 18 -6.12 10.79 -9.20
CA LYS A 18 -5.04 11.26 -10.10
C LYS A 18 -3.81 10.34 -10.08
N LEU A 19 -4.04 9.02 -10.07
CA LEU A 19 -2.97 8.04 -9.91
C LEU A 19 -2.00 8.07 -11.09
N THR A 20 -0.71 8.13 -10.79
CA THR A 20 0.35 7.98 -11.79
C THR A 20 0.54 6.52 -12.18
N PRO A 21 1.11 6.23 -13.37
CA PRO A 21 1.47 4.86 -13.74
C PRO A 21 2.33 4.15 -12.69
N GLU A 22 3.27 4.87 -12.08
CA GLU A 22 4.17 4.37 -11.06
C GLU A 22 3.42 4.00 -9.78
N GLU A 23 2.48 4.85 -9.33
CA GLU A 23 1.64 4.56 -8.16
C GLU A 23 0.76 3.32 -8.40
N ILE A 24 0.22 3.17 -9.61
CA ILE A 24 -0.56 1.98 -9.95
C ILE A 24 0.31 0.72 -9.89
N GLN A 25 1.54 0.79 -10.42
CA GLN A 25 2.49 -0.33 -10.32
C GLN A 25 2.85 -0.66 -8.87
N GLN A 26 3.05 0.35 -8.02
CA GLN A 26 3.31 0.18 -6.59
C GLN A 26 2.13 -0.49 -5.89
N ILE A 27 0.90 -0.02 -6.14
CA ILE A 27 -0.33 -0.60 -5.58
C ILE A 27 -0.45 -2.07 -5.97
N ILE A 28 -0.24 -2.40 -7.24
CA ILE A 28 -0.32 -3.78 -7.71
C ILE A 28 0.79 -4.64 -7.10
N ALA A 29 2.03 -4.15 -7.02
CA ALA A 29 3.13 -4.87 -6.39
C ALA A 29 2.83 -5.17 -4.91
N ALA A 30 2.43 -4.16 -4.15
CA ALA A 30 2.05 -4.31 -2.74
C ALA A 30 0.89 -5.30 -2.57
N ALA A 31 -0.14 -5.22 -3.41
CA ALA A 31 -1.27 -6.14 -3.37
C ALA A 31 -0.86 -7.60 -3.67
N ARG A 32 0.03 -7.84 -4.64
CA ARG A 32 0.53 -9.18 -4.96
C ARG A 32 1.32 -9.78 -3.81
N ILE A 33 2.20 -9.00 -3.18
CA ILE A 33 2.96 -9.47 -2.01
C ILE A 33 2.01 -9.76 -0.84
N ASN A 34 1.09 -8.85 -0.53
CA ASN A 34 0.12 -9.06 0.55
C ASN A 34 -0.77 -10.28 0.30
N LEU A 35 -1.21 -10.52 -0.94
CA LEU A 35 -1.96 -11.73 -1.29
C LEU A 35 -1.14 -13.00 -1.03
N ALA A 36 0.13 -13.02 -1.46
CA ALA A 36 1.02 -14.15 -1.22
C ALA A 36 1.30 -14.40 0.28
N THR A 37 1.17 -13.37 1.13
CA THR A 37 1.29 -13.52 2.58
C THR A 37 0.12 -14.29 3.20
N PHE A 38 -1.10 -14.11 2.68
CA PHE A 38 -2.32 -14.67 3.30
C PHE A 38 -2.93 -15.85 2.54
N ASP A 39 -2.59 -16.03 1.27
CA ASP A 39 -3.04 -17.15 0.44
C ASP A 39 -1.86 -18.09 0.13
N PRO A 40 -1.78 -19.28 0.76
CA PRO A 40 -0.72 -20.26 0.50
C PRO A 40 -0.69 -20.78 -0.94
N GLY A 41 -1.81 -20.71 -1.66
CA GLY A 41 -1.92 -21.09 -3.07
C GLY A 41 -1.37 -20.02 -4.02
N TYR A 42 -1.26 -18.78 -3.57
CA TYR A 42 -0.76 -17.67 -4.37
C TYR A 42 0.73 -17.41 -4.10
N ARG A 43 1.56 -17.47 -5.14
CA ARG A 43 2.99 -17.15 -5.03
C ARG A 43 3.31 -15.89 -5.83
N ALA A 44 3.83 -14.88 -5.14
CA ALA A 44 4.42 -13.71 -5.78
C ALA A 44 5.94 -13.89 -5.94
N ASN A 45 6.46 -13.68 -7.15
CA ASN A 45 7.90 -13.64 -7.39
C ASN A 45 8.43 -12.22 -7.13
N VAL A 46 8.88 -11.97 -5.90
CA VAL A 46 9.36 -10.63 -5.50
C VAL A 46 10.59 -10.18 -6.29
N THR A 47 11.47 -11.11 -6.69
CA THR A 47 12.66 -10.80 -7.48
C THR A 47 12.25 -10.26 -8.84
N GLN A 48 11.35 -10.97 -9.53
CA GLN A 48 10.82 -10.51 -10.81
C GLN A 48 10.09 -9.16 -10.69
N ILE A 49 9.29 -8.96 -9.64
CA ILE A 49 8.60 -7.68 -9.39
C ILE A 49 9.61 -6.54 -9.20
N ALA A 50 10.66 -6.79 -8.41
CA ALA A 50 11.72 -5.83 -8.16
C ALA A 50 12.46 -5.44 -9.45
N ASP A 51 12.81 -6.44 -10.27
CA ASP A 51 13.49 -6.24 -11.56
C ASP A 51 12.62 -5.47 -12.55
N GLU A 52 11.34 -5.85 -12.71
CA GLU A 52 10.40 -5.18 -13.63
C GLU A 52 10.15 -3.70 -13.27
N LEU A 53 10.22 -3.36 -11.98
CA LEU A 53 9.99 -2.00 -11.49
C LEU A 53 11.29 -1.22 -11.27
N GLN A 54 12.44 -1.83 -11.54
CA GLN A 54 13.76 -1.27 -11.26
C GLN A 54 13.89 -0.77 -9.81
N LYS A 55 13.49 -1.61 -8.85
CA LYS A 55 13.58 -1.33 -7.42
C LYS A 55 14.28 -2.47 -6.69
N SER A 56 14.75 -2.19 -5.48
CA SER A 56 15.28 -3.23 -4.61
C SER A 56 14.16 -4.08 -4.02
N ARG A 57 14.43 -5.38 -3.75
CA ARG A 57 13.49 -6.25 -3.02
C ARG A 57 13.04 -5.64 -1.67
N PRO A 58 13.95 -5.07 -0.84
CA PRO A 58 13.54 -4.36 0.37
C PRO A 58 12.54 -3.23 0.13
N THR A 59 12.68 -2.47 -0.96
CA THR A 59 11.72 -1.42 -1.32
C THR A 59 10.33 -2.00 -1.60
N ILE A 60 10.25 -3.12 -2.33
CA ILE A 60 8.97 -3.79 -2.62
C ILE A 60 8.29 -4.26 -1.32
N TYR A 61 9.03 -4.90 -0.42
CA TYR A 61 8.50 -5.30 0.90
C TYR A 61 8.03 -4.09 1.71
N GLY A 62 8.83 -3.02 1.74
CA GLY A 62 8.45 -1.79 2.44
C GLY A 62 7.19 -1.09 1.88
N TRP A 63 6.85 -1.30 0.60
CA TRP A 63 5.54 -0.89 0.07
C TRP A 63 4.42 -1.79 0.54
N ALA A 64 4.61 -3.12 0.49
CA ALA A 64 3.63 -4.10 0.93
C ALA A 64 3.27 -3.92 2.41
N ASP A 65 4.27 -3.77 3.28
CA ASP A 65 4.10 -3.61 4.72
C ASP A 65 3.32 -2.33 5.06
N ARG A 66 3.65 -1.20 4.42
CA ARG A 66 2.93 0.07 4.62
C ARG A 66 1.50 0.00 4.14
N ALA A 67 1.27 -0.61 2.97
CA ALA A 67 -0.08 -0.80 2.44
C ALA A 67 -0.90 -1.73 3.35
N LEU A 68 -0.30 -2.79 3.88
CA LEU A 68 -0.95 -3.71 4.80
C LEU A 68 -1.29 -3.03 6.12
N ALA A 69 -0.37 -2.25 6.69
CA ALA A 69 -0.61 -1.48 7.91
C ALA A 69 -1.78 -0.48 7.76
N ALA A 70 -1.80 0.28 6.65
CA ALA A 70 -2.91 1.17 6.34
C ALA A 70 -4.24 0.42 6.18
N THR A 71 -4.22 -0.76 5.56
CA THR A 71 -5.41 -1.62 5.41
C THR A 71 -5.92 -2.12 6.76
N ILE A 72 -5.03 -2.60 7.63
CA ILE A 72 -5.36 -3.04 8.99
C ILE A 72 -5.97 -1.89 9.79
N HIS A 73 -5.38 -0.69 9.69
CA HIS A 73 -5.90 0.51 10.35
C HIS A 73 -7.33 0.82 9.89
N SER A 74 -7.56 0.89 8.57
CA SER A 74 -8.89 1.12 8.00
C SER A 74 -9.92 0.07 8.43
N LEU A 75 -9.55 -1.22 8.41
CA LEU A 75 -10.44 -2.30 8.86
C LEU A 75 -10.80 -2.18 10.34
N ARG A 76 -9.84 -1.81 11.19
CA ARG A 76 -10.10 -1.55 12.62
C ARG A 76 -11.07 -0.39 12.78
N ASN A 77 -10.91 0.70 12.03
CA ASN A 77 -11.78 1.87 12.10
C ASN A 77 -13.21 1.57 11.66
N ILE A 78 -13.36 0.79 10.58
CA ILE A 78 -14.66 0.31 10.12
C ILE A 78 -15.31 -0.56 11.21
N ARG A 79 -14.54 -1.49 11.81
CA ARG A 79 -15.03 -2.39 12.87
C ARG A 79 -15.46 -1.64 14.14
N THR A 80 -14.77 -0.55 14.50
CA THR A 80 -15.05 0.22 15.73
C THR A 80 -16.04 1.37 15.52
N GLY A 81 -16.41 1.69 14.28
CA GLY A 81 -17.35 2.78 13.95
C GLY A 81 -16.86 4.19 14.32
N ARG A 82 -15.61 4.34 14.79
CA ARG A 82 -14.99 5.63 15.14
C ARG A 82 -13.62 5.73 14.48
N PRO A 83 -13.34 6.79 13.71
CA PRO A 83 -11.98 7.12 13.31
C PRO A 83 -11.14 7.34 14.59
N PRO A 84 -9.93 6.79 14.68
CA PRO A 84 -9.03 7.08 15.79
C PRO A 84 -8.73 8.57 15.73
N LYS A 85 -8.90 9.25 16.87
CA LYS A 85 -8.37 10.61 17.03
C LYS A 85 -6.87 10.49 16.81
N ASP A 86 -6.36 11.15 15.77
CA ASP A 86 -4.93 11.38 15.63
C ASP A 86 -4.46 12.00 16.95
N ARG A 87 -3.79 11.20 17.77
CA ARG A 87 -2.96 11.75 18.84
C ARG A 87 -1.78 12.35 18.10
N GLU A 88 -1.95 13.61 17.72
CA GLU A 88 -0.83 14.50 17.42
C GLU A 88 0.19 14.27 18.53
N ARG A 89 1.31 13.63 18.16
CA ARG A 89 2.53 13.72 18.93
C ARG A 89 2.98 15.18 18.80
N ASN A 90 2.37 16.05 19.59
CA ASN A 90 2.99 17.31 19.94
C ASN A 90 4.23 16.92 20.75
N ASN A 91 5.36 16.95 20.05
CA ASN A 91 6.69 17.00 20.65
C ASN A 91 6.65 18.05 21.76
N THR A 92 6.68 17.60 23.01
CA THR A 92 7.14 18.40 24.14
C THR A 92 8.60 18.74 23.85
N THR A 93 8.78 19.89 23.21
CA THR A 93 10.05 20.60 23.10
C THR A 93 9.94 21.75 24.07
N GLY A 94 10.84 21.80 25.05
CA GLY A 94 11.01 22.94 25.94
C GLY A 94 10.80 22.59 27.40
N GLU A 95 11.89 22.24 28.07
CA GLU A 95 12.37 22.90 29.29
C GLU A 95 13.66 22.18 29.71
N ILE A 96 14.79 22.71 29.21
CA ILE A 96 16.07 22.65 29.90
C ILE A 96 16.25 24.05 30.44
N GLU A 97 16.00 24.24 31.72
CA GLU A 97 16.66 25.23 32.57
C GLU A 97 17.15 24.52 33.83
#